data_AF-A0A9D2B6K8-F1
#
_entry.id   AF-A0A9D2B6K8-F1
#
_cell.length_a   1.000
_cell.length_b   1.000
_cell.length_c   1.000
_cell.angle_alpha   90.00
_cell.angle_beta   90.00
_cell.angle_gamma   90.00
#
_symmetry.space_group_name_H-M   'P 1'
#
loop_
_entity.id
_entity.type
_entity.pdbx_description
1 polymer ?
#
loop_
_entity_poly.entity_id
_entity_poly.type
_entity_poly.pdbx_seq_one_letter_code
_entity_poly.pdbx_strand_id
1 'polypeptide(L)'
;MNQEELLNLSVELGAALIKSGAETYRVEESVTMFASACHRYTPSVFAVPTCIIVTLTDEQGRTITKSRRPHNRTVDLDRLERLNDFCRRACKQPFTAQEARKELEAIQARPSYSMPLRALGFML
;
A
#
# COMPACT_ATOMS: atom_id res chain seq x y z
N MET A 1 -0.88 1.45 17.13
CA MET A 1 -0.09 2.15 16.11
C MET A 1 -0.22 3.64 16.34
N ASN A 2 0.89 4.37 16.36
CA ASN A 2 0.87 5.83 16.47
C ASN A 2 0.67 6.50 15.09
N GLN A 3 0.49 7.82 15.06
CA GLN A 3 0.18 8.56 13.83
C GLN A 3 1.30 8.46 12.79
N GLU A 4 2.57 8.53 13.22
CA GLU A 4 3.73 8.48 12.34
C GLU A 4 3.96 7.07 11.75
N GLU A 5 3.80 6.04 12.56
CA GLU A 5 3.84 4.63 12.13
C GLU A 5 2.76 4.35 11.08
N LEU A 6 1.52 4.78 11.33
CA LEU A 6 0.42 4.60 10.38
C LEU A 6 0.70 5.35 9.08
N LEU A 7 1.22 6.59 9.17
CA LEU A 7 1.56 7.39 8.00
C LEU A 7 2.64 6.70 7.16
N ASN A 8 3.70 6.23 7.81
CA ASN A 8 4.81 5.54 7.15
C ASN A 8 4.32 4.27 6.44
N LEU A 9 3.53 3.44 7.12
CA LEU A 9 2.97 2.23 6.54
C LEU A 9 2.00 2.52 5.39
N SER A 10 1.15 3.53 5.52
CA SER A 10 0.19 3.93 4.48
C SER A 10 0.90 4.40 3.21
N VAL A 11 1.96 5.20 3.35
CA VAL A 11 2.79 5.66 2.23
C VAL A 11 3.56 4.50 1.59
N GLU A 12 4.07 3.56 2.38
CA GLU A 12 4.76 2.36 1.88
C GLU A 12 3.82 1.44 1.11
N LEU A 13 2.65 1.17 1.67
CA LEU A 13 1.59 0.38 1.05
C LEU A 13 1.17 0.97 -0.30
N GLY A 14 0.86 2.27 -0.32
CA GLY A 14 0.47 2.93 -1.55
C GLY A 14 1.58 2.98 -2.60
N ALA A 15 2.83 3.19 -2.18
CA ALA A 15 3.97 3.10 -3.09
C ALA A 15 4.14 1.67 -3.65
N ALA A 16 3.91 0.63 -2.85
CA ALA A 16 3.96 -0.76 -3.31
C ALA A 16 2.84 -1.10 -4.30
N LEU A 17 1.62 -0.59 -4.07
CA LEU A 17 0.49 -0.73 -4.99
C LEU A 17 0.80 -0.06 -6.34
N ILE A 18 1.27 1.19 -6.34
CA ILE A 18 1.67 1.91 -7.56
C ILE A 18 2.77 1.14 -8.31
N LYS A 19 3.81 0.67 -7.59
CA LYS A 19 4.90 -0.10 -8.19
C LYS A 19 4.44 -1.38 -8.85
N SER A 20 3.41 -2.03 -8.32
CA SER A 20 2.86 -3.30 -8.81
C SER A 20 1.86 -3.10 -9.97
N GLY A 21 1.57 -1.85 -10.35
CA GLY A 21 0.71 -1.54 -11.48
C GLY A 21 -0.75 -1.28 -11.12
N ALA A 22 -1.08 -1.03 -9.86
CA ALA A 22 -2.43 -0.67 -9.43
C ALA A 22 -2.95 0.58 -10.16
N GLU A 23 -4.25 0.61 -10.43
CA GLU A 23 -4.94 1.82 -10.91
C GLU A 23 -4.93 2.89 -9.82
N THR A 24 -4.72 4.16 -10.20
CA THR A 24 -4.51 5.27 -9.27
C THR A 24 -5.63 5.40 -8.23
N TYR A 25 -6.89 5.37 -8.66
CA TYR A 25 -8.03 5.49 -7.74
C TYR A 25 -8.13 4.29 -6.77
N ARG A 26 -7.68 3.09 -7.19
CA ARG A 26 -7.62 1.91 -6.30
C ARG A 26 -6.53 2.05 -5.25
N VAL A 27 -5.43 2.72 -5.58
CA VAL A 27 -4.40 3.06 -4.59
C VAL A 27 -4.98 3.98 -3.52
N GLU A 28 -5.67 5.05 -3.94
CA GLU A 28 -6.29 6.01 -3.02
C GLU A 28 -7.31 5.33 -2.12
N GLU A 29 -8.22 4.54 -2.70
CA GLU A 29 -9.24 3.78 -1.96
C GLU A 29 -8.60 2.80 -0.97
N SER A 30 -7.61 2.00 -1.40
CA SER A 30 -6.98 0.98 -0.57
C SER A 30 -6.23 1.57 0.63
N VAL A 31 -5.47 2.64 0.40
CA VAL A 31 -4.71 3.30 1.47
C VAL A 31 -5.64 4.05 2.42
N THR A 32 -6.70 4.67 1.91
CA THR A 32 -7.75 5.31 2.73
C THR A 32 -8.44 4.29 3.61
N MET A 33 -8.78 3.12 3.05
CA MET A 33 -9.42 2.03 3.80
C MET A 33 -8.49 1.49 4.89
N PHE A 34 -7.22 1.25 4.55
CA PHE A 34 -6.20 0.80 5.49
C PHE A 34 -5.99 1.79 6.65
N ALA A 35 -5.86 3.08 6.37
CA ALA A 35 -5.63 4.09 7.39
C ALA A 35 -6.87 4.33 8.27
N SER A 36 -8.06 4.28 7.67
CA SER A 36 -9.34 4.42 8.39
C SER A 36 -9.59 3.30 9.41
N ALA A 37 -8.97 2.13 9.24
CA ALA A 37 -9.10 0.99 10.15
C ALA A 37 -8.56 1.29 11.57
N CYS A 38 -7.74 2.35 11.74
CA CYS A 38 -7.26 2.77 13.05
C CYS A 38 -8.27 3.61 13.86
N HIS A 39 -9.42 4.00 13.28
CA HIS A 39 -10.54 4.78 13.86
C HIS A 39 -10.21 6.14 14.52
N ARG A 40 -8.93 6.45 14.77
CA ARG A 40 -8.44 7.63 15.50
C ARG A 40 -7.95 8.76 14.58
N TYR A 41 -7.92 8.50 13.28
CA TYR A 41 -7.35 9.39 12.28
C TYR A 41 -8.28 9.49 11.08
N THR A 42 -8.37 10.70 10.52
CA THR A 42 -9.05 10.96 9.27
C THR A 42 -8.00 11.01 8.16
N PRO A 43 -7.93 9.99 7.28
CA PRO A 43 -6.97 9.97 6.18
C PRO A 43 -7.44 10.82 5.00
N SER A 44 -6.50 11.46 4.32
CA SER A 44 -6.66 12.04 2.99
C SER A 44 -5.50 11.54 2.13
N VAL A 45 -5.83 10.84 1.04
CA VAL A 45 -4.86 10.21 0.14
C VAL A 45 -5.03 10.77 -1.25
N PHE A 46 -3.90 11.16 -1.85
CA PHE A 46 -3.83 11.58 -3.25
C PHE A 46 -2.73 10.79 -3.94
N ALA A 47 -3.06 10.15 -5.05
CA ALA A 47 -2.10 9.37 -5.83
C ALA A 47 -2.07 9.84 -7.27
N VAL A 48 -0.89 9.74 -7.85
CA VAL A 48 -0.64 9.77 -9.29
C VAL A 48 0.36 8.66 -9.61
N PRO A 49 0.52 8.23 -10.87
CA PRO A 49 1.38 7.09 -11.21
C PRO A 49 2.84 7.18 -10.73
N THR A 50 3.31 8.36 -10.39
CA THR A 50 4.69 8.64 -9.96
C THR A 50 4.77 9.23 -8.54
N CYS A 51 3.67 9.37 -7.81
CA CYS A 51 3.68 9.97 -6.48
C CYS A 51 2.46 9.52 -5.67
N ILE A 52 2.67 9.29 -4.39
CA ILE A 52 1.58 9.22 -3.42
C ILE A 52 1.82 10.25 -2.33
N ILE A 53 0.75 10.90 -1.90
CA ILE A 53 0.70 11.83 -0.78
C ILE A 53 -0.37 11.31 0.17
N VAL A 54 0.02 11.08 1.42
CA VAL A 54 -0.89 10.65 2.49
C VAL A 54 -0.86 11.71 3.57
N THR A 55 -2.03 12.09 4.03
CA THR A 55 -2.25 13.01 5.13
C THR A 55 -3.12 12.34 6.18
N LEU A 56 -2.72 12.45 7.45
CA LEU A 56 -3.50 11.95 8.57
C LEU A 56 -3.78 13.09 9.54
N THR A 57 -5.06 13.33 9.81
CA THR A 57 -5.53 14.30 10.79
C THR A 57 -6.02 13.57 12.04
N ASP A 58 -5.55 13.94 13.23
CA ASP A 58 -6.06 13.40 14.48
C ASP A 58 -7.34 14.11 14.96
N GLU A 59 -7.96 13.59 16.03
CA GLU A 59 -9.18 14.16 16.63
C GLU A 59 -8.97 15.58 17.19
N GLN A 60 -7.73 15.99 17.46
CA GLN A 60 -7.37 17.33 17.92
C GLN A 60 -7.11 18.29 16.75
N GLY A 61 -7.26 17.84 15.50
CA GLY A 61 -7.03 18.62 14.29
C GLY A 61 -5.55 18.76 13.91
N ARG A 62 -4.63 18.02 14.54
CA ARG A 62 -3.21 18.01 14.16
C ARG A 62 -3.02 17.10 12.96
N THR A 63 -2.42 17.67 11.92
CA THR A 63 -2.26 17.03 10.62
C THR A 63 -0.80 16.75 10.35
N ILE A 64 -0.49 15.53 9.91
CA ILE A 64 0.82 15.19 9.34
C ILE A 64 0.66 14.68 7.92
N THR A 65 1.58 15.09 7.05
CA THR A 65 1.57 14.72 5.63
C THR A 65 2.91 14.16 5.24
N LYS A 66 2.89 13.09 4.44
CA LYS A 66 4.10 12.50 3.86
C LYS A 66 3.83 12.12 2.42
N SER A 67 4.82 12.39 1.57
CA SER A 67 4.81 12.01 0.17
C SER A 67 5.93 11.04 -0.16
N ARG A 68 5.71 10.22 -1.18
CA ARG A 68 6.72 9.31 -1.71
C ARG A 68 6.57 9.17 -3.22
N ARG A 69 7.71 9.23 -3.90
CA ARG A 69 7.84 8.91 -5.33
C ARG A 69 8.27 7.46 -5.49
N PRO A 70 7.37 6.53 -5.87
CA PRO A 70 7.77 5.19 -6.27
C PRO A 70 8.54 5.24 -7.61
N HIS A 71 9.68 4.55 -7.66
CA HIS A 71 10.45 4.30 -8.88
C HIS A 71 10.28 2.84 -9.34
N ASN A 72 10.58 2.56 -10.61
CA ASN A 72 10.56 1.22 -11.21
C ASN A 72 9.18 0.55 -11.15
N ARG A 73 8.19 1.18 -11.79
CA ARG A 73 6.85 0.58 -11.95
C ARG A 73 6.92 -0.61 -12.90
N THR A 74 6.36 -1.74 -12.49
CA THR A 74 6.23 -2.95 -13.30
C THR A 74 4.86 -3.56 -13.04
N VAL A 75 4.28 -4.25 -14.02
CA VAL A 75 3.03 -4.99 -13.80
C VAL A 75 3.36 -6.30 -13.09
N ASP A 76 2.92 -6.43 -11.85
CA ASP A 76 3.05 -7.62 -11.02
C ASP A 76 1.71 -7.92 -10.34
N LEU A 77 0.90 -8.74 -11.01
CA LEU A 77 -0.47 -9.02 -10.59
C LEU A 77 -0.53 -9.88 -9.32
N ASP A 78 0.42 -10.80 -9.09
CA ASP A 78 0.47 -11.60 -7.84
C ASP A 78 0.77 -10.68 -6.65
N ARG A 79 1.75 -9.79 -6.79
CA ARG A 79 2.05 -8.82 -5.72
C ARG A 79 0.87 -7.88 -5.49
N LEU A 80 0.22 -7.40 -6.56
CA LEU A 80 -0.96 -6.54 -6.45
C LEU A 80 -2.11 -7.24 -5.70
N GLU A 81 -2.41 -8.49 -6.04
CA GLU A 81 -3.46 -9.28 -5.38
C GLU A 81 -3.18 -9.43 -3.88
N ARG A 82 -1.94 -9.77 -3.51
CA ARG A 82 -1.51 -9.90 -2.11
C ARG A 82 -1.61 -8.60 -1.33
N LEU A 83 -1.24 -7.48 -1.94
CA LEU A 83 -1.38 -6.16 -1.31
C LEU A 83 -2.85 -5.83 -1.07
N ASN A 84 -3.73 -6.13 -2.02
CA ASN A 84 -5.17 -5.94 -1.86
C ASN A 84 -5.75 -6.84 -0.75
N ASP A 85 -5.32 -8.10 -0.66
CA ASP A 85 -5.69 -9.00 0.44
C ASP A 85 -5.20 -8.50 1.80
N PHE A 86 -3.99 -7.94 1.84
CA PHE A 86 -3.47 -7.31 3.04
C PHE A 86 -4.35 -6.12 3.48
N CYS A 87 -4.72 -5.22 2.57
CA CYS A 87 -5.64 -4.11 2.86
C CYS A 87 -6.97 -4.63 3.42
N ARG A 88 -7.58 -5.63 2.74
CA ARG A 88 -8.84 -6.23 3.17
C ARG A 88 -8.77 -6.84 4.58
N ARG A 89 -7.68 -7.54 4.91
CA ARG A 89 -7.48 -8.11 6.25
C ARG A 89 -7.26 -7.04 7.30
N ALA A 90 -6.50 -6.00 6.98
CA ALA A 90 -6.23 -4.89 7.91
C ALA A 90 -7.51 -4.16 8.33
N CYS A 91 -8.52 -4.13 7.46
CA CYS A 91 -9.83 -3.56 7.77
C CYS A 91 -10.68 -4.45 8.68
N LYS A 92 -10.52 -5.77 8.62
CA LYS A 92 -11.27 -6.72 9.45
C LYS A 92 -10.64 -6.91 10.82
N GLN A 93 -9.32 -6.92 10.87
CA GLN A 93 -8.54 -7.11 12.08
C GLN A 93 -7.40 -6.08 12.09
N PRO A 94 -7.46 -5.10 13.01
CA PRO A 94 -6.41 -4.10 13.13
C PRO A 94 -5.07 -4.79 13.44
N PHE A 95 -4.07 -4.53 12.59
CA PHE A 95 -2.71 -5.00 12.84
C PHE A 95 -1.99 -4.08 13.82
N THR A 96 -1.05 -4.63 14.58
CA THR A 96 0.01 -3.81 15.18
C THR A 96 0.93 -3.25 14.09
N ALA A 97 1.64 -2.16 14.36
CA ALA A 97 2.57 -1.56 13.41
C ALA A 97 3.64 -2.56 12.95
N GLN A 98 4.12 -3.40 13.87
CA GLN A 98 5.13 -4.41 13.59
C GLN A 98 4.61 -5.54 12.68
N GLU A 99 3.39 -6.03 12.92
CA GLU A 99 2.77 -7.06 12.08
C GLU A 99 2.49 -6.54 10.68
N ALA A 100 1.90 -5.33 10.57
CA ALA A 100 1.63 -4.68 9.29
C ALA A 100 2.92 -4.50 8.47
N ARG A 101 3.99 -4.05 9.12
CA ARG A 101 5.30 -3.88 8.50
C ARG A 101 5.87 -5.20 8.00
N LYS A 102 5.88 -6.23 8.86
CA LYS A 102 6.41 -7.55 8.53
C LYS A 102 5.67 -8.18 7.37
N GLU A 103 4.34 -8.06 7.33
CA GLU A 103 3.51 -8.56 6.25
C GLU A 103 3.81 -7.83 4.93
N LEU A 104 3.90 -6.50 4.97
CA LEU A 104 4.21 -5.69 3.80
C LEU A 104 5.63 -5.96 3.26
N GLU A 105 6.61 -6.16 4.13
CA GLU A 105 7.97 -6.58 3.77
C GLU A 105 7.97 -7.98 3.15
N ALA A 106 7.22 -8.93 3.71
CA ALA A 106 7.10 -10.29 3.19
C ALA A 106 6.46 -10.34 1.80
N ILE A 107 5.47 -9.50 1.51
CA ILE A 107 4.85 -9.38 0.18
C ILE A 107 5.85 -8.79 -0.83
N GLN A 108 6.65 -7.81 -0.43
CA GLN A 108 7.64 -7.17 -1.29
C GLN A 108 8.87 -8.05 -1.58
N ALA A 109 9.30 -8.87 -0.62
CA ALA A 109 10.48 -9.73 -0.75
C ALA A 109 10.27 -10.94 -1.67
N ARG A 110 9.03 -11.27 -2.03
CA ARG A 110 8.74 -12.41 -2.90
C ARG A 110 9.21 -12.14 -4.34
N PRO A 111 9.88 -13.12 -4.98
CA PRO A 111 10.25 -13.01 -6.37
C PRO A 111 8.98 -13.06 -7.24
N SER A 112 8.81 -12.06 -8.12
CA SER A 112 7.81 -12.11 -9.19
C SER A 112 8.21 -13.24 -10.15
N TYR A 113 7.23 -14.03 -10.63
CA TYR A 113 7.35 -15.17 -11.54
C TYR A 113 8.70 -15.32 -12.26
N SER A 114 9.35 -16.49 -12.11
CA SER A 114 10.59 -16.83 -12.79
C SER A 114 10.46 -16.70 -14.31
N MET A 115 11.48 -16.15 -14.98
CA MET A 115 11.61 -15.98 -16.44
C MET A 115 11.03 -17.11 -17.32
N PRO A 116 11.18 -18.41 -17.00
CA PRO A 116 10.66 -19.50 -17.84
C PRO A 116 9.13 -19.48 -17.99
N LEU A 117 8.39 -19.10 -16.94
CA LEU A 117 6.93 -19.11 -16.96
C LEU A 117 6.37 -17.95 -17.79
N ARG A 118 7.09 -16.82 -17.85
CA ARG A 118 6.77 -15.69 -18.74
C ARG A 118 6.97 -16.05 -20.21
N ALA A 119 8.01 -16.82 -20.54
CA ALA A 119 8.27 -17.28 -21.91
C ALA A 119 7.20 -18.28 -22.40
N LEU A 120 6.71 -19.15 -21.52
CA LEU A 120 5.61 -20.09 -21.83
C LEU A 120 4.30 -19.36 -22.17
N GLY A 121 4.00 -18.26 -21.50
CA GLY A 121 2.83 -17.43 -21.81
C GLY A 121 2.88 -16.68 -23.15
N PHE A 122 4.06 -16.55 -23.77
CA PHE A 122 4.20 -16.03 -25.14
C PHE A 122 4.13 -17.13 -26.21
N MET A 123 4.20 -18.41 -25.81
CA MET A 123 4.11 -19.57 -26.70
C MET A 123 2.69 -20.16 -26.82
N LEU A 124 1.73 -19.63 -26.08
CA LEU A 124 0.29 -19.95 -26.15
C LEU A 124 -0.47 -18.76 -26.74
#